data_AF-A0A2A2XYJ5-F1
#
_entry.id   AF-A0A2A2XYJ5-F1
#
_cell.length_a   1.000
_cell.length_b   1.000
_cell.length_c   1.000
_cell.angle_alpha   90.00
_cell.angle_beta   90.00
_cell.angle_gamma   90.00
#
_symmetry.space_group_name_H-M   'P 1'
#
loop_
_entity.id
_entity.type
_entity.pdbx_description
1 polymer ?
#
loop_
_entity_poly.entity_id
_entity_poly.type
_entity_poly.pdbx_seq_one_letter_code
_entity_poly.pdbx_strand_id
1 'polypeptide(L)'
;MFCFITSNIMRTTLDLASPVLEELKSLRNKEGGSLGSLASRLLAEALSAKRAETPAAPEFRWESQAMSAKVNLADKEAVYRILDER
;
A
#
# COMPACT_ATOMS: atom_id res chain seq x y z
N MET A 1 -23.57 -8.91 -26.00
CA MET A 1 -23.24 -7.47 -25.87
C MET A 1 -22.99 -7.20 -24.40
N PHE A 2 -21.75 -7.38 -23.93
CA PHE A 2 -21.41 -7.25 -22.51
C PHE A 2 -21.07 -5.79 -22.22
N CYS A 3 -21.93 -5.12 -21.46
CA CYS A 3 -21.66 -3.81 -20.89
C CYS A 3 -20.71 -4.00 -19.70
N PHE A 4 -19.43 -3.68 -19.88
CA PHE A 4 -18.49 -3.58 -18.76
C PHE A 4 -18.84 -2.33 -17.95
N ILE A 5 -19.56 -2.52 -16.84
CA ILE A 5 -19.71 -1.47 -15.84
C ILE A 5 -18.36 -1.29 -15.14
N THR A 6 -17.50 -0.46 -15.69
CA THR A 6 -16.33 0.08 -14.98
C THR A 6 -16.79 1.28 -14.14
N SER A 7 -17.72 1.05 -13.21
CA SER A 7 -18.06 2.08 -12.22
C SER A 7 -17.01 2.05 -11.12
N ASN A 8 -15.92 2.81 -11.31
CA ASN A 8 -15.12 3.29 -10.21
C ASN A 8 -15.12 4.83 -10.28
N ILE A 9 -16.25 5.42 -9.87
CA ILE A 9 -16.42 6.87 -9.81
C ILE A 9 -15.85 7.35 -8.47
N MET A 10 -14.52 7.39 -8.37
CA MET A 10 -13.85 8.25 -7.40
C MET A 10 -13.67 9.61 -8.07
N ARG A 11 -14.40 10.63 -7.63
CA ARG A 11 -14.31 12.00 -8.14
C ARG A 11 -13.42 12.80 -7.20
N THR A 12 -12.16 12.97 -7.58
CA THR A 12 -11.19 13.77 -6.83
C THR A 12 -10.92 15.05 -7.60
N THR A 13 -11.07 16.20 -6.97
CA THR A 13 -10.64 17.48 -7.54
C THR A 13 -9.14 17.62 -7.30
N LEU A 14 -8.36 17.57 -8.37
CA LEU A 14 -6.91 17.76 -8.34
C LEU A 14 -6.57 18.99 -9.18
N ASP A 15 -5.89 19.96 -8.58
CA ASP A 15 -5.37 21.12 -9.31
C ASP A 15 -4.17 20.70 -10.16
N LEU A 16 -4.34 20.72 -11.48
CA LEU A 16 -3.30 20.44 -12.46
C LEU A 16 -2.84 21.76 -13.09
N ALA A 17 -1.53 21.92 -13.28
CA ALA A 17 -1.01 23.05 -14.03
C ALA A 17 -1.55 23.05 -15.47
N SER A 18 -1.88 24.22 -16.01
CA SER A 18 -2.39 24.39 -17.38
C SER A 18 -1.61 23.64 -18.48
N PRO A 19 -0.25 23.66 -18.52
CA PRO A 19 0.48 22.91 -19.55
C PRO A 19 0.26 21.40 -19.46
N VAL A 20 0.23 20.85 -18.24
CA VAL A 20 0.01 19.41 -18.01
C VAL A 20 -1.39 18.99 -18.46
N LEU A 21 -2.39 19.84 -18.19
CA LEU A 21 -3.76 19.57 -18.60
C LEU A 21 -3.93 19.51 -20.13
N GLU A 22 -3.27 20.40 -20.86
CA GLU A 22 -3.31 20.42 -22.32
C GLU A 22 -2.62 19.19 -22.94
N GLU A 23 -1.47 18.78 -22.38
CA GLU A 23 -0.80 17.56 -22.80
C GLU A 23 -1.66 16.32 -22.56
N LEU A 24 -2.29 16.19 -21.38
CA LEU A 24 -3.19 15.07 -21.09
C LEU A 24 -4.40 15.03 -22.04
N LYS A 25 -4.96 16.19 -22.41
CA LYS A 25 -6.03 16.27 -23.41
C LYS A 25 -5.55 15.83 -24.80
N SER A 26 -4.35 16.25 -25.20
CA SER A 26 -3.74 15.85 -26.47
C SER A 26 -3.51 14.34 -26.52
N LEU A 27 -2.99 13.77 -25.43
CA LEU A 27 -2.73 12.33 -25.32
C LEU A 27 -4.03 11.51 -25.35
N ARG A 28 -5.05 11.98 -24.63
CA ARG A 28 -6.41 11.40 -24.67
C ARG A 28 -6.97 11.40 -26.09
N ASN A 29 -6.78 12.47 -26.85
CA ASN A 29 -7.28 12.54 -28.24
C ASN A 29 -6.56 11.54 -29.17
N LYS A 30 -5.32 11.15 -28.85
CA LYS A 30 -4.55 10.16 -29.61
C LYS A 30 -4.88 8.71 -29.23
N GLU A 31 -4.93 8.41 -27.93
CA GLU A 31 -5.11 7.04 -27.42
C GLU A 31 -6.59 6.64 -27.25
N GLY A 32 -7.50 7.63 -27.14
CA GLY A 32 -8.88 7.40 -26.77
C GLY A 32 -9.08 7.14 -25.27
N GLY A 33 -10.34 7.04 -24.84
CA GLY A 33 -10.71 6.76 -23.44
C GLY A 33 -10.98 7.99 -22.57
N SER A 34 -11.12 7.79 -21.27
CA SER A 34 -11.44 8.86 -20.31
C SER A 34 -10.18 9.56 -19.81
N LEU A 35 -10.25 10.89 -19.64
CA LEU A 35 -9.13 11.69 -19.12
C LEU A 35 -8.66 11.20 -17.74
N GLY A 36 -9.61 10.81 -16.88
CA GLY A 36 -9.32 10.29 -15.55
C GLY A 36 -8.59 8.94 -15.58
N SER A 37 -8.95 8.02 -16.48
CA SER A 37 -8.26 6.74 -16.60
C SER A 37 -6.81 6.92 -17.07
N LEU A 38 -6.61 7.79 -18.07
CA LEU A 38 -5.29 8.11 -18.60
C LEU A 38 -4.41 8.81 -17.55
N ALA A 39 -4.97 9.79 -16.83
CA ALA A 39 -4.28 10.45 -15.73
C ALA A 39 -3.90 9.47 -14.61
N SER A 40 -4.83 8.61 -14.19
CA SER A 40 -4.57 7.59 -13.15
C SER A 40 -3.49 6.61 -13.56
N ARG A 41 -3.47 6.18 -14.83
CA ARG A 41 -2.42 5.29 -15.36
C ARG A 41 -1.04 5.95 -15.30
N LEU A 42 -0.91 7.17 -15.80
CA LEU A 42 0.34 7.92 -15.80
C LEU A 42 0.82 8.23 -14.38
N LEU A 43 -0.10 8.60 -13.48
CA LEU A 43 0.23 8.83 -12.07
C LEU A 43 0.66 7.54 -11.36
N ALA A 44 0.02 6.41 -11.63
CA ALA A 44 0.40 5.13 -11.05
C ALA A 44 1.81 4.71 -11.47
N GLU A 45 2.16 4.92 -12.74
CA GLU A 45 3.51 4.66 -13.27
C GLU A 45 4.55 5.54 -12.59
N ALA A 46 4.32 6.85 -12.51
CA ALA A 46 5.22 7.79 -11.85
C ALA A 46 5.40 7.50 -10.36
N LEU A 47 4.32 7.17 -9.64
CA LEU A 47 4.38 6.79 -8.23
C LEU A 47 5.12 5.47 -8.01
N SER A 48 5.00 4.52 -8.95
CA SER A 48 5.71 3.24 -8.90
C SER A 48 7.21 3.44 -9.12
N ALA A 49 7.59 4.25 -10.11
CA ALA A 49 8.98 4.63 -10.35
C ALA A 49 9.61 5.30 -9.12
N LYS A 50 8.92 6.26 -8.52
CA LYS A 50 9.37 6.94 -7.29
C LYS A 50 9.53 5.98 -6.11
N ARG A 51 8.69 4.95 -6.01
CA ARG A 51 8.81 3.93 -4.97
C ARG A 51 10.01 3.01 -5.20
N ALA A 52 10.32 2.69 -6.45
CA ALA A 52 11.48 1.87 -6.80
C ALA A 52 12.82 2.58 -6.50
N GLU A 53 12.86 3.91 -6.58
CA GLU A 53 14.02 4.72 -6.18
C GLU A 53 14.22 4.76 -4.65
N THR A 54 13.18 4.50 -3.87
CA THR A 54 13.29 4.46 -2.41
C THR A 54 13.96 3.14 -2.01
N PRO A 55 15.05 3.16 -1.21
CA PRO A 55 15.67 1.93 -0.73
C PRO A 55 14.61 1.06 -0.07
N ALA A 56 14.60 -0.23 -0.43
CA ALA A 56 13.61 -1.18 0.08
C ALA A 56 13.54 -1.05 1.60
N ALA A 57 12.31 -0.92 2.13
CA ALA A 57 12.12 -1.03 3.57
C ALA A 57 12.76 -2.34 4.04
N PRO A 58 13.47 -2.35 5.18
CA PRO A 58 14.08 -3.57 5.66
C PRO A 58 13.01 -4.67 5.72
N GLU A 59 13.33 -5.84 5.18
CA GLU A 59 12.42 -6.97 5.22
C GLU A 59 11.98 -7.20 6.67
N PHE A 60 10.67 -7.32 6.86
CA PHE A 60 10.13 -7.64 8.17
C PHE A 60 10.67 -9.00 8.61
N ARG A 61 11.59 -8.99 9.57
CA ARG A 61 12.18 -10.18 10.14
C ARG A 61 11.57 -10.45 11.51
N TRP A 62 11.00 -11.64 11.66
CA TRP A 62 10.62 -12.13 12.98
C TRP A 62 11.89 -12.35 13.82
N GLU A 63 12.15 -11.46 14.76
CA GLU A 63 13.18 -11.64 15.77
C GLU A 63 12.65 -12.64 16.81
N SER A 64 13.23 -13.84 16.84
CA SER A 64 12.97 -14.82 17.91
C SER A 64 14.25 -15.09 18.67
N GLN A 65 14.15 -15.08 20.00
CA GLN A 65 15.25 -15.43 20.89
C GLN A 65 14.77 -16.55 21.81
N ALA A 66 15.64 -17.52 22.09
CA ALA A 66 15.35 -18.56 23.07
C ALA A 66 15.18 -17.93 24.46
N MET A 67 13.94 -17.76 24.91
CA MET A 67 13.62 -17.17 26.22
C MET A 67 13.75 -18.19 27.37
N SER A 68 14.79 -19.04 27.34
CA SER A 68 15.07 -20.14 28.28
C SER A 68 14.17 -20.11 29.52
N ALA A 69 13.12 -20.95 29.51
CA ALA A 69 12.02 -20.84 30.46
C ALA A 69 12.54 -20.86 31.90
N LYS A 70 12.36 -19.76 32.63
CA LYS A 70 12.76 -19.65 34.05
C LYS A 70 11.85 -20.46 34.97
N VAL A 71 10.72 -20.92 34.45
CA VAL A 71 9.71 -21.70 35.17
C VAL A 71 9.30 -22.89 34.32
N ASN A 72 9.08 -24.02 34.97
CA ASN A 72 8.49 -25.18 34.32
C ASN A 72 7.02 -24.90 34.03
N LEU A 73 6.68 -24.67 32.77
CA LEU A 73 5.30 -24.40 32.35
C LEU A 73 4.36 -25.62 32.48
N ALA A 74 4.91 -26.83 32.65
CA ALA A 74 4.11 -28.02 32.94
C ALA A 74 3.64 -28.06 34.41
N ASP A 75 4.27 -27.28 35.30
CA ASP A 75 3.86 -27.13 36.68
C ASP A 75 2.97 -25.89 36.82
N LYS A 76 1.67 -26.14 36.89
CA LYS A 76 0.65 -25.10 37.08
C LYS A 76 0.93 -24.24 38.32
N GLU A 77 1.30 -24.85 39.43
CA GLU A 77 1.53 -24.14 40.70
C GLU A 77 2.78 -23.26 40.63
N ALA A 78 3.82 -23.70 39.92
CA ALA A 78 5.01 -22.89 39.67
C ALA A 78 4.69 -21.63 38.83
N VAL A 79 3.76 -21.74 37.88
CA VAL A 79 3.32 -20.59 37.06
C VAL A 79 2.50 -19.60 37.91
N TYR A 80 1.53 -20.08 38.70
CA TYR A 80 0.71 -19.19 39.54
C TYR A 80 1.54 -18.44 40.58
N ARG A 81 2.54 -19.09 41.18
CA ARG A 81 3.44 -18.44 42.15
C ARG A 81 4.15 -17.21 41.58
N ILE A 82 4.66 -17.30 40.35
CA ILE A 82 5.36 -16.18 39.69
C ILE A 82 4.38 -15.07 39.27
N LEU A 83 3.14 -15.43 38.94
CA LEU A 83 2.11 -14.45 38.58
C LEU A 83 1.61 -13.66 39.81
N ASP A 84 1.54 -14.31 40.98
CA ASP A 84 1.11 -13.68 42.24
C ASP A 84 2.23 -12.86 42.92
N GLU A 85 3.50 -13.06 42.56
CA GLU A 85 4.66 -12.31 43.08
C GLU A 85 4.85 -10.92 42.43
N ARG A 86 3.93 -10.47 41.56
CA ARG A 86 3.98 -9.19 40.85
C ARG A 86 3.03 -8.14 41.44
#